data_AF-A0A1G9Q069-F1
#
_entry.id   AF-A0A1G9Q069-F1
#
_cell.length_a   1.000
_cell.length_b   1.000
_cell.length_c   1.000
_cell.angle_alpha   90.00
_cell.angle_beta   90.00
_cell.angle_gamma   90.00
#
_symmetry.space_group_name_H-M   'P 1'
#
loop_
_entity.id
_entity.type
_entity.pdbx_description
1 polymer ?
#
loop_
_entity_poly.entity_id
_entity_poly.type
_entity_poly.pdbx_seq_one_letter_code
_entity_poly.pdbx_strand_id
1 'polypeptide(L)' 'MSQYGRFLVTMLALDALGYAVVALVTPANSLTQLAALVPVLLVAPFVSRRIVYGEWVTRGDSEGDADDDGDES' A
#
# COMPACT_ATOMS: atom_id res chain seq x y z
N MET A 1 -9.47 -11.15 -9.57
CA MET A 1 -8.16 -11.35 -8.90
C MET A 1 -8.38 -11.32 -7.40
N SER A 2 -7.88 -12.30 -6.63
CA SER A 2 -8.08 -12.33 -5.16
C SER A 2 -7.40 -11.11 -4.49
N GLN A 3 -7.90 -10.68 -3.33
CA GLN A 3 -7.28 -9.59 -2.55
C GLN A 3 -5.81 -9.87 -2.24
N TYR A 4 -5.46 -11.14 -1.98
CA TYR A 4 -4.09 -11.58 -1.77
C TYR A 4 -3.20 -11.39 -3.02
N GLY A 5 -3.73 -11.71 -4.22
CA GLY A 5 -3.01 -11.46 -5.48
C GLY A 5 -2.75 -9.97 -5.72
N ARG A 6 -3.73 -9.12 -5.43
CA ARG A 6 -3.58 -7.65 -5.51
C ARG A 6 -2.54 -7.14 -4.52
N PHE A 7 -2.51 -7.67 -3.30
CA PHE A 7 -1.50 -7.35 -2.29
C PHE A 7 -0.08 -7.67 -2.78
N LEU A 8 0.15 -8.89 -3.30
CA LEU A 8 1.46 -9.30 -3.79
C LEU A 8 1.94 -8.46 -4.98
N VAL A 9 1.06 -8.18 -5.94
CA VAL A 9 1.40 -7.32 -7.10
C VAL A 9 1.74 -5.90 -6.65
N THR A 10 0.97 -5.35 -5.73
CA THR A 10 1.21 -3.99 -5.20
C THR A 10 2.51 -3.93 -4.40
N MET A 11 2.83 -4.97 -3.63
CA MET A 11 4.12 -5.09 -2.93
C MET A 11 5.28 -5.15 -3.90
N LEU A 12 5.20 -6.02 -4.90
CA LEU A 12 6.25 -6.17 -5.90
C LEU A 12 6.48 -4.88 -6.70
N ALA A 13 5.40 -4.17 -7.05
CA ALA A 13 5.49 -2.91 -7.77
C ALA A 13 6.17 -1.81 -6.94
N LEU A 14 5.84 -1.70 -5.65
CA LEU A 14 6.49 -0.73 -4.75
C LEU A 14 7.95 -1.07 -4.50
N ASP A 15 8.29 -2.35 -4.38
CA ASP A 15 9.65 -2.78 -4.19
C ASP A 15 10.52 -2.48 -5.42
N ALA A 16 10.02 -2.80 -6.62
CA ALA A 16 10.70 -2.47 -7.88
C ALA A 16 10.88 -0.96 -8.06
N LEU A 17 9.87 -0.17 -7.72
CA LEU A 17 9.95 1.30 -7.77
C LEU A 17 11.00 1.83 -6.79
N GLY A 18 10.98 1.33 -5.56
CA GLY A 18 11.93 1.68 -4.53
C GLY A 18 13.37 1.35 -4.92
N TYR A 19 13.58 0.16 -5.51
CA TYR A 19 14.87 -0.23 -6.06
C TYR A 19 15.33 0.71 -7.18
N ALA A 20 14.46 1.06 -8.12
CA ALA A 20 14.78 1.97 -9.22
C ALA A 20 15.20 3.37 -8.71
N VAL A 21 14.50 3.90 -7.71
CA VAL A 21 14.84 5.19 -7.07
C VAL A 21 16.21 5.12 -6.40
N VAL A 22 16.47 4.06 -5.62
CA VAL A 22 17.77 3.90 -4.97
C VAL A 22 18.88 3.77 -5.99
N ALA A 23 18.71 2.95 -7.02
CA ALA A 23 19.69 2.76 -8.08
C ALA A 23 20.02 4.06 -8.85
N LEU A 24 19.06 4.98 -8.96
CA LEU A 24 19.25 6.26 -9.65
C LEU A 24 19.93 7.33 -8.77
N VAL A 25 19.71 7.29 -7.46
CA VAL A 25 20.16 8.35 -6.53
C VAL A 25 21.42 7.98 -5.77
N THR A 26 21.64 6.70 -5.45
CA THR A 26 22.82 6.29 -4.69
C THR A 26 24.03 5.99 -5.58
N PRO A 27 25.24 6.39 -5.16
CA PRO A 27 26.48 5.97 -5.80
C PRO A 27 26.56 4.45 -5.90
N ALA A 28 27.26 3.94 -6.92
CA ALA A 28 27.48 2.51 -7.18
C ALA A 28 28.43 1.84 -6.15
N ASN A 29 28.26 2.15 -4.87
CA ASN A 29 28.92 1.51 -3.76
C ASN A 29 27.91 0.56 -3.08
N SER A 30 28.25 -0.72 -3.06
CA SER A 30 27.37 -1.82 -2.66
C SER A 30 26.84 -1.67 -1.22
N LEU A 31 27.66 -1.14 -0.29
CA LEU A 31 27.24 -0.95 1.10
C LEU A 31 26.24 0.19 1.24
N THR A 32 26.40 1.26 0.45
CA THR A 32 25.53 2.44 0.50
C THR A 32 24.19 2.16 -0.18
N GLN A 33 24.20 1.40 -1.28
CA GLN A 33 22.98 0.89 -1.91
C GLN A 33 22.20 -0.03 -0.97
N LEU A 34 22.88 -0.97 -0.29
CA LEU A 34 22.21 -1.87 0.66
C LEU A 34 21.58 -1.09 1.82
N ALA A 35 22.32 -0.14 2.41
CA ALA A 35 21.81 0.70 3.49
C ALA A 35 20.61 1.57 3.05
N ALA A 36 20.58 2.02 1.79
CA ALA A 36 19.47 2.78 1.22
C ALA A 36 18.26 1.91 0.83
N LEU A 37 18.48 0.64 0.48
CA LEU A 37 17.40 -0.31 0.14
C LEU A 37 16.68 -0.84 1.38
N VAL A 38 17.36 -1.02 2.52
CA VAL A 38 16.75 -1.57 3.74
C VAL A 38 15.50 -0.80 4.19
N PRO A 39 15.52 0.55 4.30
CA PRO A 39 14.32 1.32 4.65
C PRO A 39 13.20 1.15 3.62
N VAL A 40 13.53 1.11 2.34
CA VAL A 40 12.59 0.99 1.23
C VAL A 40 11.88 -0.37 1.27
N LEU A 41 12.63 -1.45 1.46
CA LEU A 41 12.14 -2.82 1.60
C LEU A 41 11.23 -2.98 2.83
N LEU A 42 11.48 -2.24 3.91
CA LEU A 42 10.64 -2.25 5.11
C LEU A 42 9.34 -1.45 4.94
N VAL A 43 9.37 -0.37 4.15
CA VAL A 43 8.21 0.49 3.90
C VAL A 43 7.26 -0.14 2.87
N ALA A 44 7.77 -0.82 1.85
CA ALA A 44 6.97 -1.46 0.81
C ALA A 44 5.82 -2.35 1.34
N PRO A 45 6.04 -3.35 2.22
CA PRO A 45 4.95 -4.20 2.73
C PRO A 45 3.92 -3.43 3.57
N PHE A 46 4.36 -2.40 4.30
CA PHE A 46 3.47 -1.56 5.10
C PHE A 46 2.55 -0.71 4.21
N VAL A 47 3.11 -0.11 3.16
CA VAL A 47 2.37 0.70 2.19
C VAL A 47 1.43 -0.18 1.35
N SER A 48 1.87 -1.35 0.90
CA SER A 48 1.00 -2.29 0.19
C SER A 48 -0.17 -2.77 1.06
N ARG A 49 0.09 -3.05 2.34
CA ARG A 49 -0.97 -3.42 3.27
C ARG A 49 -1.99 -2.29 3.38
N ARG A 50 -1.54 -1.05 3.52
CA ARG A 50 -2.45 0.10 3.58
C ARG A 50 -3.23 0.36 2.29
N ILE A 51 -2.60 0.21 1.12
CA ILE A 51 -3.26 0.42 -0.18
C ILE A 51 -4.30 -0.68 -0.45
N VAL A 52 -3.97 -1.93 -0.17
CA VAL A 52 -4.85 -3.07 -0.52
C VAL A 52 -5.95 -3.30 0.51
N TYR A 53 -5.67 -3.09 1.80
CA TYR A 53 -6.63 -3.28 2.88
C TYR A 53 -7.34 -1.99 3.31
N GLY A 54 -7.07 -0.85 2.66
CA GLY A 54 -7.88 0.36 2.78
C GLY A 54 -7.73 1.15 4.09
N GLU A 55 -6.63 0.99 4.82
CA GLU A 55 -6.43 1.64 6.14
C GLU A 55 -6.40 3.19 6.09
N TRP A 56 -6.33 3.79 4.90
CA TRP A 56 -6.46 5.24 4.70
C TRP A 56 -7.92 5.72 4.67
N VAL A 57 -8.89 4.83 4.45
CA VAL A 57 -10.31 5.14 4.50
C VAL A 57 -10.80 4.82 5.91
N THR A 58 -10.44 5.70 6.83
CA THR A 58 -11.32 5.92 7.97
C THR A 58 -12.64 6.38 7.38
N ARG A 59 -13.61 5.46 7.28
CA ARG A 59 -14.97 5.62 7.83
C ARG A 59 -15.40 7.09 8.03
N GLY A 60 -15.44 7.85 6.96
CA GLY A 60 -15.95 9.21 6.84
C GLY A 60 -16.64 9.22 5.50
N ASP A 61 -17.93 9.55 5.51
CA ASP A 61 -18.87 9.51 4.39
C ASP A 61 -19.56 8.16 4.15
N SER A 62 -20.35 7.74 5.15
CA SER A 62 -21.72 7.24 4.92
C SER A 62 -22.54 7.49 6.18
N GLU A 63 -22.62 8.76 6.57
CA GLU A 63 -23.84 9.32 7.14
C GLU A 63 -24.89 9.29 6.03
N GLY A 64 -26.00 8.59 6.25
CA GLY A 64 -27.18 8.65 5.37
C GLY A 64 -27.64 7.34 4.75
N ASP A 65 -27.93 6.32 5.55
CA ASP A 65 -29.16 5.52 5.34
C ASP A 65 -30.09 5.87 6.50
N ALA A 66 -30.61 7.10 6.46
CA ALA A 66 -31.93 7.38 6.98
C ALA A 66 -32.91 7.07 5.85
N ASP A 67 -34.06 6.52 6.23
CA ASP A 67 -35.23 6.19 5.40
C ASP A 67 -35.28 4.74 4.89
N ASP A 68 -35.73 3.83 5.77
CA ASP A 68 -36.68 2.79 5.37
C ASP A 68 -37.81 2.73 6.42
N ASP A 69 -38.76 3.64 6.24
CA ASP A 69 -40.11 3.54 6.79
C ASP A 69 -40.81 2.34 6.12
N GLY A 70 -40.60 1.15 6.68
CA GLY A 70 -41.23 -0.10 6.26
C GLY A 70 -42.36 -0.52 7.21
N ASP A 71 -43.51 0.11 7.03
CA ASP A 71 -44.83 -0.33 7.48
C ASP A 71 -45.12 -1.78 7.05
N GLU A 72 -45.19 -2.72 8.01
CA GLU A 72 -45.92 -3.98 7.81
C GLU A 72 -46.78 -4.27 9.05
N SER A 73 -48.04 -3.86 8.89
CA SER A 73 -49.25 -4.21 9.64
C SER A 73 -49.47 -5.70 9.89
#